data_AF-A0A5Y3V4Z8-F1
#
_entry.id   AF-A0A5Y3V4Z8-F1
#
_cell.length_a   1.000
_cell.length_b   1.000
_cell.length_c   1.000
_cell.angle_alpha   90.00
_cell.angle_beta   90.00
_cell.angle_gamma   90.00
#
_symmetry.space_group_name_H-M   'P 1'
#
loop_
_entity.id
_entity.type
_entity.pdbx_description
1 polymer ?
#
loop_
_entity_poly.entity_id
_entity_poly.type
_entity_poly.pdbx_seq_one_letter_code
_entity_poly.pdbx_strand_id
1 'polypeptide(L)'
;MNTQNVNVKTATKESSERWGSDPEARLACVIAEQKSFLLELCQVWNLQLSEDDEAEEVCNILCAMSKNIWNEGVMDWHTRKPLISFHIVQPWLQAKAQAVRLYGETGRAAWAYADKSLKDCMAFECAMLSE
;
A
#
# COMPACT_ATOMS: atom_id res chain seq x y z
N MET A 1 -15.71 -38.01 1.59
CA MET A 1 -14.59 -37.05 1.53
C MET A 1 -14.59 -36.41 0.16
N ASN A 2 -14.89 -35.12 0.08
CA ASN A 2 -14.66 -34.34 -1.13
C ASN A 2 -14.09 -33.00 -0.67
N THR A 3 -12.78 -32.85 -0.79
CA THR A 3 -12.03 -31.69 -0.35
C THR A 3 -12.23 -30.56 -1.34
N GLN A 4 -13.05 -29.57 -0.97
CA GLN A 4 -13.05 -28.28 -1.66
C GLN A 4 -11.73 -27.58 -1.37
N ASN A 5 -10.92 -27.48 -2.42
CA ASN A 5 -9.63 -26.80 -2.42
C ASN A 5 -9.92 -25.29 -2.42
N VAL A 6 -9.77 -24.66 -1.26
CA VAL A 6 -9.98 -23.22 -1.07
C VAL A 6 -8.77 -22.48 -1.63
N ASN A 7 -8.77 -22.25 -2.94
CA ASN A 7 -7.76 -21.44 -3.61
C ASN A 7 -8.13 -19.96 -3.46
N VAL A 8 -7.97 -19.40 -2.26
CA VAL A 8 -7.98 -17.95 -2.06
C VAL A 8 -6.62 -17.45 -2.55
N LYS A 9 -6.49 -17.33 -3.86
CA LYS A 9 -5.45 -16.51 -4.48
C LYS A 9 -5.80 -15.07 -4.13
N THR A 10 -4.99 -14.44 -3.29
CA THR A 10 -4.84 -12.98 -3.19
C THR A 10 -4.25 -12.44 -4.48
N ALA A 11 -4.95 -12.65 -5.60
CA ALA A 11 -4.74 -11.88 -6.80
C ALA A 11 -5.25 -10.46 -6.49
N THR A 12 -4.34 -9.51 -6.41
CA THR A 12 -4.71 -8.09 -6.43
C THR A 12 -5.44 -7.88 -7.75
N LYS A 13 -6.75 -7.65 -7.69
CA LYS A 13 -7.57 -7.38 -8.88
C LYS A 13 -6.95 -6.21 -9.65
N GLU A 14 -6.98 -6.27 -10.98
CA GLU A 14 -6.59 -5.14 -11.82
C GLU A 14 -7.42 -3.91 -11.43
N SER A 15 -6.85 -2.72 -11.52
CA SER A 15 -7.44 -1.56 -10.85
C SER A 15 -8.82 -1.16 -11.37
N SER A 16 -9.09 -1.43 -12.65
CA SER A 16 -10.41 -1.29 -13.27
C SER A 16 -11.45 -2.25 -12.68
N GLU A 17 -11.05 -3.46 -12.30
CA GLU A 17 -11.93 -4.45 -11.65
C GLU A 17 -12.17 -4.12 -10.17
N ARG A 18 -11.21 -3.44 -9.53
CA ARG A 18 -11.30 -3.08 -8.11
C ARG A 18 -12.12 -1.81 -7.88
N TRP A 19 -11.97 -0.81 -8.75
CA TRP A 19 -12.52 0.54 -8.54
C TRP A 19 -13.34 1.10 -9.70
N GLY A 20 -13.51 0.33 -10.78
CA GLY A 20 -14.17 0.78 -11.99
C GLY A 20 -13.25 1.56 -12.92
N SER A 21 -13.79 1.88 -14.10
CA SER A 21 -13.04 2.49 -15.21
C SER A 21 -13.05 4.01 -15.22
N ASP A 22 -13.91 4.66 -14.41
CA ASP A 22 -13.98 6.12 -14.32
C ASP A 22 -12.78 6.68 -13.53
N PRO A 23 -11.88 7.47 -14.14
CA PRO A 23 -10.64 7.88 -13.49
C PRO A 23 -10.84 8.75 -12.25
N GLU A 24 -11.82 9.66 -12.27
CA GLU A 24 -12.08 10.57 -11.15
C GLU A 24 -12.69 9.83 -9.95
N ALA A 25 -13.70 9.00 -10.18
CA ALA A 25 -14.29 8.16 -9.14
C ALA A 25 -13.26 7.17 -8.59
N ARG A 26 -12.43 6.57 -9.46
CA ARG A 26 -11.36 5.67 -9.05
C ARG A 26 -10.35 6.37 -8.14
N LEU A 27 -9.89 7.57 -8.52
CA LEU A 27 -8.96 8.35 -7.71
C LEU A 27 -9.57 8.69 -6.34
N ALA A 28 -10.84 9.08 -6.28
CA ALA A 28 -11.53 9.35 -5.03
C ALA A 28 -11.61 8.10 -4.14
N CYS A 29 -11.90 6.93 -4.72
CA CYS A 29 -11.92 5.65 -4.02
C CYS A 29 -10.54 5.28 -3.45
N VAL A 30 -9.47 5.43 -4.23
CA VAL A 30 -8.10 5.14 -3.77
C VAL A 30 -7.70 6.08 -2.63
N ILE A 31 -8.04 7.38 -2.71
CA ILE A 31 -7.78 8.32 -1.63
C ILE A 31 -8.55 7.93 -0.36
N ALA A 32 -9.80 7.48 -0.48
CA ALA A 32 -10.60 7.02 0.65
C ALA A 32 -10.01 5.75 1.28
N GLU A 33 -9.63 4.76 0.47
CA GLU A 33 -8.97 3.54 0.94
C GLU A 33 -7.65 3.85 1.65
N GLN A 34 -6.86 4.79 1.11
CA GLN A 34 -5.60 5.16 1.71
C GLN A 34 -5.76 5.79 3.10
N LYS A 35 -6.86 6.51 3.32
CA LYS A 35 -7.23 7.00 4.66
C LYS A 35 -7.72 5.85 5.56
N SER A 36 -8.45 4.88 5.01
CA SER A 36 -8.87 3.67 5.75
C SER A 36 -7.66 2.89 6.27
N PHE A 37 -6.69 2.60 5.40
CA PHE A 37 -5.47 1.90 5.80
C PHE A 37 -4.69 2.64 6.89
N LEU A 38 -4.60 3.98 6.82
CA LEU A 38 -3.98 4.75 7.90
C LEU A 38 -4.73 4.59 9.23
N LEU A 39 -6.06 4.58 9.21
CA LEU A 39 -6.88 4.38 10.40
C LEU A 39 -6.71 2.96 10.95
N GLU A 40 -6.77 1.95 10.08
CA GLU A 40 -6.55 0.53 10.41
C GLU A 40 -5.17 0.32 11.05
N LEU A 41 -4.11 0.90 10.44
CA LEU A 41 -2.77 0.88 11.00
C LEU A 41 -2.72 1.45 12.41
N CYS A 42 -3.51 2.49 12.71
CA CYS A 42 -3.55 3.08 14.07
C CYS A 42 -4.32 2.23 15.09
N GLN A 43 -4.94 1.14 14.67
CA GLN A 43 -5.82 0.30 15.47
C GLN A 43 -5.36 -1.17 15.55
N VAL A 44 -4.29 -1.59 14.87
CA VAL A 44 -3.81 -2.99 14.92
C VAL A 44 -3.56 -3.46 16.35
N TRP A 45 -2.97 -2.61 17.19
CA TRP A 45 -2.74 -2.89 18.62
C TRP A 45 -4.03 -3.25 19.40
N ASN A 46 -5.20 -2.81 18.94
CA ASN A 46 -6.49 -3.15 19.57
C ASN A 46 -6.97 -4.57 19.23
N LEU A 47 -6.38 -5.23 18.24
CA LEU A 47 -6.77 -6.58 17.82
C LEU A 47 -6.24 -7.67 18.75
N GLN A 48 -5.33 -7.33 19.68
CA GLN A 48 -4.72 -8.26 20.65
C GLN A 48 -4.12 -9.50 19.98
N LEU A 49 -3.45 -9.28 18.84
CA LEU A 49 -2.75 -10.31 18.08
C LEU A 49 -1.50 -10.78 18.82
N SER A 50 -0.93 -11.90 18.37
CA SER A 50 0.44 -12.26 18.75
C SER A 50 1.42 -11.22 18.20
N GLU A 51 2.64 -11.16 18.76
CA GLU A 51 3.66 -10.21 18.27
C GLU A 51 3.99 -10.43 16.78
N ASP A 52 4.05 -11.69 16.35
CA ASP A 52 4.32 -12.06 14.95
C ASP A 52 3.16 -11.64 14.03
N ASP A 53 1.92 -11.92 14.43
CA ASP A 53 0.74 -11.56 13.65
C ASP A 53 0.54 -10.03 13.60
N GLU A 54 0.82 -9.30 14.69
CA GLU A 54 0.79 -7.83 14.70
C GLU A 54 1.85 -7.27 13.75
N ALA A 55 3.07 -7.81 13.80
CA ALA A 55 4.15 -7.41 12.90
C ALA A 55 3.80 -7.62 11.43
N GLU A 56 3.20 -8.79 11.13
CA GLU A 56 2.73 -9.11 9.78
C GLU A 56 1.64 -8.14 9.34
N GLU A 57 0.64 -7.87 10.18
CA GLU A 57 -0.48 -6.99 9.83
C GLU A 57 -0.03 -5.54 9.59
N VAL A 58 0.85 -5.01 10.46
CA VAL A 58 1.46 -3.69 10.26
C VAL A 58 2.21 -3.62 8.92
N CYS A 59 2.96 -4.68 8.57
CA CYS A 59 3.68 -4.76 7.30
C CYS A 59 2.72 -4.84 6.10
N ASN A 60 1.66 -5.66 6.20
CA ASN A 60 0.66 -5.84 5.17
C ASN A 60 -0.05 -4.53 4.84
N ILE A 61 -0.47 -3.77 5.85
CA ILE A 61 -1.12 -2.47 5.66
C ILE A 61 -0.17 -1.48 4.98
N LEU A 62 1.07 -1.36 5.46
CA LEU A 62 2.06 -0.46 4.85
C LEU A 62 2.40 -0.82 3.40
N CYS A 63 2.42 -2.11 3.07
CA CYS A 63 2.60 -2.59 1.70
C CYS A 63 1.36 -2.37 0.82
N ALA A 64 0.15 -2.50 1.37
CA ALA A 64 -1.08 -2.19 0.65
C ALA A 64 -1.14 -0.70 0.28
N MET A 65 -0.78 0.16 1.23
CA MET A 65 -0.66 1.60 1.01
C MET A 65 0.38 1.95 -0.07
N SER A 66 1.53 1.28 -0.08
CA SER A 66 2.56 1.55 -1.08
C SER A 66 2.16 1.05 -2.48
N LYS A 67 1.47 -0.09 -2.58
CA LYS A 67 0.89 -0.58 -3.83
C LYS A 67 -0.13 0.40 -4.42
N ASN A 68 -0.95 1.03 -3.59
CA ASN A 68 -1.88 2.08 -4.05
C ASN A 68 -1.14 3.28 -4.64
N ILE A 69 0.00 3.68 -4.05
CA ILE A 69 0.85 4.76 -4.62
C ILE A 69 1.40 4.34 -5.98
N TRP A 70 1.92 3.12 -6.10
CA TRP A 70 2.50 2.65 -7.36
C TRP A 70 1.46 2.53 -8.48
N ASN A 71 0.33 1.87 -8.20
CA ASN A 71 -0.67 1.55 -9.22
C ASN A 71 -1.52 2.77 -9.61
N GLU A 72 -1.86 3.63 -8.65
CA GLU A 72 -2.88 4.67 -8.83
C GLU A 72 -2.40 6.06 -8.40
N GLY A 73 -1.26 6.15 -7.72
CA GLY A 73 -0.69 7.41 -7.26
C GLY A 73 0.13 8.12 -8.33
N VAL A 74 0.72 7.42 -9.29
CA VAL A 74 1.57 8.04 -10.31
C VAL A 74 0.70 8.63 -11.42
N MET A 75 0.75 9.95 -11.55
CA MET A 75 -0.03 10.73 -12.53
C MET A 75 0.70 10.91 -13.86
N ASP A 76 2.04 10.95 -13.82
CA ASP A 76 2.87 11.07 -15.02
C ASP A 76 4.23 10.40 -14.78
N TRP A 77 4.59 9.46 -15.65
CA TRP A 77 5.88 8.76 -15.61
C TRP A 77 6.96 9.43 -16.48
N HIS A 78 6.57 10.33 -17.40
CA HIS A 78 7.46 10.89 -18.43
C HIS A 78 8.22 12.14 -17.98
N THR A 79 8.03 12.58 -16.74
CA THR A 79 8.81 13.64 -16.12
C THR A 79 10.14 13.11 -15.56
N ARG A 80 11.14 13.99 -15.37
CA ARG A 80 12.48 13.62 -14.82
C ARG A 80 12.40 12.81 -13.52
N LYS A 81 11.34 13.03 -12.73
CA LYS A 81 10.92 12.18 -11.61
C LYS A 81 9.41 11.98 -11.76
N PRO A 82 8.86 10.77 -11.50
CA PRO A 82 7.43 10.54 -11.62
C PRO A 82 6.62 11.56 -10.82
N LEU A 83 5.59 12.11 -11.44
CA LEU A 83 4.63 12.98 -10.78
C LEU A 83 3.65 12.12 -10.00
N ILE A 84 3.52 12.35 -8.69
CA ILE A 84 2.70 11.51 -7.82
C ILE A 84 1.62 12.37 -7.14
N SER A 85 0.41 11.83 -7.04
CA SER A 85 -0.71 12.44 -6.32
C SER A 85 -0.38 12.59 -4.84
N PHE A 86 -0.33 13.85 -4.39
CA PHE A 86 -0.11 14.17 -2.98
C PHE A 86 -1.16 13.54 -2.06
N HIS A 87 -2.43 13.49 -2.49
CA HIS A 87 -3.53 12.96 -1.67
C HIS A 87 -3.43 11.45 -1.42
N ILE A 88 -2.76 10.70 -2.30
CA ILE A 88 -2.49 9.27 -2.10
C ILE A 88 -1.20 9.07 -1.28
N VAL A 89 -0.18 9.91 -1.47
CA VAL A 89 1.09 9.76 -0.74
C VAL A 89 1.01 10.27 0.70
N GLN A 90 0.25 11.32 0.97
CA GLN A 90 0.20 11.97 2.27
C GLN A 90 -0.17 11.00 3.41
N PRO A 91 -1.23 10.16 3.31
CA PRO A 91 -1.55 9.24 4.40
C PRO A 91 -0.46 8.18 4.61
N TRP A 92 0.26 7.76 3.57
CA TRP A 92 1.38 6.82 3.69
C TRP A 92 2.58 7.45 4.42
N LEU A 93 2.88 8.72 4.17
CA LEU A 93 3.90 9.44 4.95
C LEU A 93 3.49 9.61 6.41
N GLN A 94 2.20 9.80 6.70
CA GLN A 94 1.67 9.79 8.06
C GLN A 94 1.78 8.40 8.69
N ALA A 95 1.51 7.35 7.92
CA ALA A 95 1.61 5.95 8.36
C ALA A 95 3.02 5.61 8.85
N LYS A 96 4.09 6.13 8.23
CA LYS A 96 5.47 6.02 8.75
C LYS A 96 5.58 6.47 10.20
N ALA A 97 5.09 7.68 10.48
CA ALA A 97 5.20 8.27 11.81
C ALA A 97 4.38 7.48 12.83
N GLN A 98 3.19 7.01 12.43
CA GLN A 98 2.33 6.20 13.29
C GLN A 98 2.90 4.80 13.54
N ALA A 99 3.43 4.14 12.51
CA ALA A 99 4.02 2.82 12.62
C ALA A 99 5.18 2.81 13.63
N VAL A 100 6.10 3.78 13.51
CA VAL A 100 7.23 3.90 14.44
C VAL A 100 6.76 4.26 15.85
N ARG A 101 5.75 5.12 15.98
CA ARG A 101 5.23 5.55 17.29
C ARG A 101 4.51 4.44 18.05
N LEU A 102 3.70 3.64 17.34
CA LEU A 102 2.84 2.64 17.95
C LEU A 102 3.54 1.28 18.08
N TYR A 103 4.34 0.89 17.09
CA TYR A 103 4.91 -0.45 16.98
C TYR A 103 6.45 -0.47 17.08
N GLY A 104 7.07 0.66 17.45
CA GLY A 104 8.51 0.75 17.72
C GLY A 104 9.39 0.27 16.57
N GLU A 105 10.28 -0.68 16.86
CA GLU A 105 11.23 -1.21 15.87
C GLU A 105 10.53 -2.08 14.81
N THR A 106 9.49 -2.83 15.19
CA THR A 106 8.65 -3.59 14.26
C THR A 106 8.04 -2.66 13.22
N GLY A 107 7.46 -1.54 13.66
CA GLY A 107 6.91 -0.52 12.75
C GLY A 107 7.97 0.12 11.84
N ARG A 108 9.20 0.31 12.34
CA ARG A 108 10.32 0.82 11.54
C ARG A 108 10.74 -0.19 10.47
N ALA A 109 10.86 -1.46 10.83
CA ALA A 109 11.24 -2.53 9.91
C ALA A 109 10.19 -2.72 8.81
N ALA A 110 8.91 -2.76 9.20
CA ALA A 110 7.78 -2.84 8.27
C ALA A 110 7.76 -1.64 7.29
N TRP A 111 7.98 -0.42 7.80
CA TRP A 111 8.12 0.76 6.94
C TRP A 111 9.29 0.65 5.97
N ALA A 112 10.47 0.26 6.45
CA ALA A 112 11.66 0.15 5.61
C ALA A 112 11.47 -0.88 4.49
N TYR A 113 10.80 -1.99 4.77
CA TYR A 113 10.43 -2.99 3.78
C TYR A 113 9.47 -2.42 2.72
N ALA A 114 8.36 -1.80 3.14
CA ALA A 114 7.37 -1.23 2.23
C ALA A 114 7.93 -0.08 1.36
N ASP A 115 8.76 0.79 1.95
CA ASP A 115 9.45 1.89 1.25
C ASP A 115 10.45 1.38 0.22
N LYS A 116 11.23 0.35 0.57
CA LYS A 116 12.15 -0.28 -0.37
C LYS A 116 11.39 -0.93 -1.54
N SER A 117 10.35 -1.70 -1.23
CA SER A 117 9.52 -2.36 -2.25
C SER A 117 8.92 -1.35 -3.24
N LEU A 118 8.38 -0.22 -2.75
CA LEU A 118 7.89 0.84 -3.61
C LEU A 118 8.98 1.42 -4.53
N LYS A 119 10.15 1.73 -3.96
CA LYS A 119 11.28 2.28 -4.72
C LYS A 119 11.74 1.31 -5.80
N ASP A 120 11.81 0.03 -5.49
CA ASP A 120 12.21 -1.02 -6.43
C ASP A 120 11.19 -1.12 -7.58
N CYS A 121 9.88 -1.11 -7.29
CA CYS A 121 8.81 -1.07 -8.31
C CYS A 121 8.88 0.18 -9.19
N MET A 122 9.04 1.36 -8.59
CA MET A 122 9.12 2.61 -9.35
C MET A 122 10.38 2.69 -10.20
N ALA A 123 11.52 2.22 -9.69
CA ALA A 123 12.77 2.19 -10.43
C ALA A 123 12.69 1.25 -11.64
N PHE A 124 12.04 0.09 -11.47
CA PHE A 124 11.77 -0.85 -12.56
C PHE A 124 10.93 -0.20 -13.67
N GLU A 125 9.81 0.42 -13.35
CA GLU A 125 8.96 1.09 -14.35
C GLU A 125 9.69 2.25 -15.05
N CYS A 126 10.44 3.06 -14.31
CA CYS A 126 11.24 4.12 -14.91
C CYS A 126 12.28 3.55 -15.90
N ALA A 127 12.93 2.44 -15.57
CA ALA A 127 13.89 1.79 -16.47
C ALA A 127 13.21 1.28 -17.75
N MET A 128 12.05 0.63 -17.62
CA MET A 128 11.27 0.11 -18.76
C MET A 128 10.80 1.21 -19.72
N LEU A 129 10.50 2.42 -19.22
CA LEU A 129 10.08 3.56 -20.04
C LEU A 129 11.25 4.35 -20.67
N SER A 130 12.49 4.04 -20.28
CA SER A 130 13.71 4.69 -20.78
C SER A 130 14.31 3.99 -22.00
N GLU A 131 13.84 2.78 -22.32
CA GLU A 131 14.24 1.96 -23.49
C GLU A 131 13.45 2.33 -24.75
#